data_AF-A0A8J7BJK4-F1
#
_entry.id   AF-A0A8J7BJK4-F1
#
_cell.length_a   1.000
_cell.length_b   1.000
_cell.length_c   1.000
_cell.angle_alpha   90.00
_cell.angle_beta   90.00
_cell.angle_gamma   90.00
#
_symmetry.space_group_name_H-M   'P 1'
#
loop_
_entity.id
_entity.type
_entity.pdbx_description
1 polymer ?
#
loop_
_entity_poly.entity_id
_entity_poly.type
_entity_poly.pdbx_seq_one_letter_code
_entity_poly.pdbx_strand_id
1 'polypeptide(L)'
;MTRVNPSLEDDIYHALSERKYRVERQIGYSEYRIDLAVRNDQQDGFLLGIECDGITYHRHPTVRDRDRLRQLVLEKLGWRIHRVWSREWFRDRDSQIEQLVEQLEHLRLQN
;
A
#
# COMPACT_ATOMS: atom_id res chain seq x y z
N MET A 1 -19.00 16.01 19.01
CA MET A 1 -18.47 15.80 17.64
C MET A 1 -17.46 14.67 17.71
N THR A 2 -17.82 13.47 17.26
CA THR A 2 -16.91 12.32 17.25
C THR A 2 -15.83 12.59 16.20
N ARG A 3 -14.56 12.71 16.62
CA ARG A 3 -13.44 12.66 15.66
C ARG A 3 -13.45 11.26 15.06
N VAL A 4 -13.87 11.15 13.80
CA VAL A 4 -13.60 9.95 13.01
C VAL A 4 -12.10 9.96 12.76
N ASN A 5 -11.36 9.02 13.35
CA ASN A 5 -9.98 8.82 12.95
C ASN A 5 -10.00 8.38 11.48
N PRO A 6 -9.16 8.96 10.60
CA PRO A 6 -9.05 8.51 9.22
C PRO A 6 -8.70 7.01 9.20
N SER A 7 -9.23 6.28 8.21
CA SER A 7 -8.80 4.90 8.00
C SER A 7 -7.30 4.86 7.67
N LEU A 8 -6.66 3.71 7.88
CA LEU A 8 -5.25 3.52 7.51
C LEU A 8 -5.00 3.94 6.05
N GLU A 9 -5.87 3.50 5.14
CA GLU A 9 -5.79 3.85 3.72
C GLU A 9 -5.91 5.36 3.46
N ASP A 10 -6.82 6.05 4.16
CA ASP A 10 -6.98 7.50 4.02
C ASP A 10 -5.71 8.23 4.47
N ASP A 11 -5.13 7.81 5.60
CA ASP A 11 -3.96 8.44 6.16
C ASP A 11 -2.72 8.23 5.26
N ILE A 12 -2.52 7.03 4.73
CA ILE A 12 -1.48 6.75 3.72
C ILE A 12 -1.72 7.60 2.46
N TYR A 13 -2.95 7.60 1.94
CA TYR A 13 -3.31 8.38 0.75
C TYR A 13 -2.98 9.86 0.92
N HIS A 14 -3.35 10.46 2.06
CA HIS A 14 -3.06 11.86 2.34
C HIS A 14 -1.56 12.11 2.52
N ALA A 15 -0.85 11.28 3.29
CA ALA A 15 0.58 11.43 3.52
C ALA A 15 1.40 11.42 2.21
N LEU A 16 1.06 10.54 1.27
CA LEU A 16 1.72 10.46 -0.03
C LEU A 16 1.27 11.59 -0.97
N SER A 17 -0.02 11.96 -0.95
CA SER A 17 -0.54 13.07 -1.76
C SER A 17 0.04 14.43 -1.37
N GLU A 18 0.22 14.68 -0.07
CA GLU A 18 0.89 15.89 0.45
C GLU A 18 2.34 16.00 -0.06
N ARG A 19 3.01 14.86 -0.24
CA ARG A 19 4.34 14.72 -0.84
C ARG A 19 4.33 14.71 -2.37
N LYS A 20 3.19 15.04 -2.99
CA LYS A 20 2.99 15.18 -4.46
C LYS A 20 3.04 13.87 -5.24
N TYR A 21 2.96 12.71 -4.59
CA TYR A 21 2.72 11.46 -5.30
C TYR A 21 1.26 11.41 -5.79
N ARG A 22 1.06 10.93 -7.02
CA ARG A 22 -0.27 10.63 -7.56
C ARG A 22 -0.68 9.23 -7.10
N VAL A 23 -1.63 9.17 -6.17
CA VAL A 23 -2.13 7.91 -5.60
C VAL A 23 -3.55 7.65 -6.10
N GLU A 24 -3.81 6.43 -6.53
CA GLU A 24 -5.16 5.96 -6.85
C GLU A 24 -5.58 4.87 -5.88
N ARG A 25 -6.88 4.73 -5.67
CA ARG A 25 -7.44 3.79 -4.70
C ARG A 25 -8.16 2.65 -5.40
N GLN A 26 -8.20 1.49 -4.76
CA GLN A 26 -9.07 0.38 -5.12
C GLN A 26 -8.85 -0.09 -6.57
N ILE A 27 -7.59 -0.33 -6.94
CA ILE A 27 -7.17 -0.68 -8.31
C ILE A 27 -7.32 -2.17 -8.58
N GLY A 28 -7.89 -2.53 -9.73
CA GLY A 28 -8.12 -3.90 -10.15
C GLY A 28 -9.56 -4.36 -9.92
N TYR A 29 -9.79 -5.67 -10.08
CA TYR A 29 -11.14 -6.25 -10.04
C TYR A 29 -11.18 -7.50 -9.14
N SER A 30 -12.37 -7.77 -8.60
CA SER A 30 -12.65 -8.97 -7.82
C SER A 30 -11.67 -9.16 -6.65
N GLU A 31 -11.14 -10.38 -6.50
CA GLU A 31 -10.26 -10.78 -5.41
C GLU A 31 -8.84 -10.21 -5.49
N TYR A 32 -8.41 -9.57 -6.59
CA TYR A 32 -7.03 -9.04 -6.75
C TYR A 32 -6.95 -7.52 -6.67
N ARG A 33 -7.93 -6.89 -6.03
CA ARG A 33 -7.97 -5.44 -5.87
C ARG A 33 -6.87 -4.98 -4.89
N ILE A 34 -6.10 -3.96 -5.28
CA ILE A 34 -5.06 -3.33 -4.47
C ILE A 34 -5.64 -2.07 -3.83
N ASP A 35 -5.39 -1.87 -2.53
CA ASP A 35 -6.03 -0.80 -1.76
C ASP A 35 -5.61 0.60 -2.27
N LEU A 36 -4.31 0.80 -2.49
CA LEU A 36 -3.75 2.03 -3.07
C LEU A 36 -2.68 1.69 -4.11
N ALA A 37 -2.49 2.54 -5.12
CA ALA A 37 -1.40 2.42 -6.07
C ALA A 37 -0.80 3.78 -6.41
N VAL A 38 0.52 3.89 -6.40
CA VAL A 38 1.25 5.10 -6.76
C VAL A 38 1.55 5.07 -8.26
N ARG A 39 1.06 6.08 -8.99
CA ARG A 39 1.29 6.22 -10.43
C ARG A 39 2.75 6.45 -10.74
N ASN A 40 3.20 5.90 -11.86
CA ASN A 40 4.48 6.28 -12.45
C ASN A 40 4.32 7.63 -13.17
N ASP A 41 5.27 8.54 -12.98
CA ASP A 41 5.32 9.84 -13.64
C ASP A 41 6.14 9.81 -14.94
N GLN A 42 7.01 8.81 -15.10
CA GLN A 42 7.90 8.65 -16.26
C GLN A 42 7.38 7.65 -17.30
N GLN A 43 6.52 6.72 -16.89
CA GLN A 43 5.96 5.68 -17.77
C GLN A 43 4.47 5.48 -17.50
N ASP A 44 3.76 4.88 -18.45
CA ASP A 44 2.38 4.46 -18.23
C ASP A 44 2.33 3.32 -17.19
N GLY A 45 1.40 3.43 -16.24
CA GLY A 45 1.16 2.42 -15.21
C GLY A 45 1.44 2.92 -13.79
N PHE A 46 1.86 2.00 -12.93
CA PHE A 46 2.04 2.22 -11.48
C PHE A 46 3.46 1.82 -11.05
N LEU A 47 4.06 2.60 -10.15
CA LEU A 47 5.36 2.30 -9.55
C LEU A 47 5.23 1.24 -8.45
N LEU A 48 4.19 1.35 -7.64
CA LEU A 48 4.00 0.55 -6.43
C LEU A 48 2.52 0.39 -6.10
N GLY A 49 2.07 -0.83 -5.85
CA GLY A 49 0.83 -1.13 -5.16
C GLY A 49 1.05 -1.22 -3.65
N ILE A 50 0.10 -0.73 -2.86
CA ILE A 50 0.14 -0.74 -1.40
C ILE A 50 -1.08 -1.52 -0.89
N GLU A 51 -0.83 -2.50 -0.03
CA GLU A 51 -1.87 -3.30 0.64
C GLU A 51 -1.89 -3.02 2.14
N CYS A 52 -3.10 -2.92 2.68
CA CYS A 52 -3.37 -2.64 4.09
C CYS A 52 -3.96 -3.89 4.78
N ASP A 53 -3.53 -4.18 6.01
CA ASP A 53 -4.06 -5.30 6.80
C ASP A 53 -5.43 -5.02 7.46
N GLY A 54 -5.83 -3.75 7.53
CA GLY A 54 -7.07 -3.31 8.17
C GLY A 54 -7.08 -3.48 9.69
N ILE A 55 -8.12 -2.96 10.36
CA ILE A 55 -8.22 -2.91 11.83
C ILE A 55 -8.40 -4.31 12.47
N THR A 56 -8.80 -5.32 11.69
CA THR A 56 -9.17 -6.65 12.18
C THR A 56 -8.26 -7.74 11.60
N TYR A 57 -6.95 -7.62 11.79
CA TYR A 57 -6.03 -8.67 11.36
C TYR A 57 -6.06 -9.87 12.33
N HIS A 58 -6.65 -10.99 11.89
CA HIS A 58 -6.63 -12.26 12.63
C HIS A 58 -5.36 -13.07 12.32
N ARG A 59 -4.56 -13.39 13.34
CA ARG A 59 -3.39 -14.29 13.21
C ARG A 59 -3.84 -15.75 13.12
N HIS A 60 -4.26 -16.20 11.94
CA HIS A 60 -4.44 -17.63 11.65
C HIS A 60 -3.42 -18.12 10.60
N PRO A 61 -2.95 -19.38 10.68
CA PRO A 61 -2.05 -19.96 9.68
C PRO A 61 -2.56 -19.83 8.24
N THR A 62 -3.88 -20.01 8.05
CA THR A 62 -4.58 -19.83 6.77
C THR A 62 -4.50 -18.42 6.18
N VAL A 63 -4.35 -17.38 7.02
CA VAL A 63 -4.19 -16.00 6.55
C VAL A 63 -2.81 -15.81 5.92
N ARG A 64 -1.76 -16.40 6.50
CA ARG A 64 -0.39 -16.31 5.96
C ARG A 64 -0.24 -16.96 4.59
N ASP A 65 -0.82 -18.14 4.41
CA ASP A 65 -0.72 -18.86 3.13
C ASP A 65 -1.51 -18.12 2.03
N ARG A 66 -2.69 -17.61 2.36
CA ARG A 66 -3.47 -16.77 1.44
C ARG A 66 -2.71 -15.51 1.06
N ASP A 67 -2.11 -14.85 2.03
CA ASP A 67 -1.34 -13.62 1.82
C ASP A 67 -0.13 -13.84 0.92
N ARG A 68 0.60 -14.94 1.13
CA ARG A 68 1.74 -15.34 0.27
C ARG A 68 1.28 -15.67 -1.15
N LEU A 69 0.21 -16.44 -1.30
CA LEU A 69 -0.35 -16.79 -2.61
C LEU A 69 -0.79 -15.53 -3.35
N ARG A 70 -1.46 -14.62 -2.65
CA ARG A 70 -1.89 -13.34 -3.20
C ARG A 70 -0.71 -12.50 -3.68
N GLN A 71 0.32 -12.35 -2.85
CA GLN A 71 1.54 -11.64 -3.25
C GLN A 71 2.17 -12.26 -4.50
N LEU A 72 2.31 -13.58 -4.55
CA LEU A 72 2.83 -14.30 -5.72
C LEU A 72 2.02 -14.04 -6.99
N VAL A 73 0.69 -13.99 -6.88
CA VAL A 73 -0.17 -13.71 -8.05
C VAL A 73 -0.02 -12.26 -8.51
N LEU A 74 -0.04 -11.29 -7.59
CA LEU A 74 0.14 -9.88 -7.93
C LEU A 74 1.51 -9.62 -8.57
N GLU A 75 2.58 -10.21 -8.03
CA GLU A 75 3.92 -10.14 -8.60
C GLU A 75 4.00 -10.76 -10.00
N LYS A 76 3.33 -11.91 -10.23
CA LYS A 76 3.21 -12.51 -11.58
C LYS A 76 2.46 -11.64 -12.57
N LEU A 77 1.53 -10.82 -12.10
CA LEU A 77 0.82 -9.82 -12.91
C LEU A 77 1.65 -8.53 -13.12
N GLY A 78 2.90 -8.51 -12.66
CA GLY A 78 3.82 -7.39 -12.84
C GLY A 78 3.74 -6.33 -11.73
N TRP A 79 2.98 -6.57 -10.66
CA TRP A 79 2.90 -5.62 -9.56
C TRP A 79 4.12 -5.70 -8.65
N ARG A 80 4.59 -4.54 -8.23
CA ARG A 80 5.44 -4.39 -7.05
C ARG A 80 4.53 -4.02 -5.88
N ILE A 81 4.55 -4.81 -4.81
CA ILE A 81 3.65 -4.63 -3.67
C ILE A 81 4.44 -4.26 -2.41
N HIS A 82 3.97 -3.23 -1.70
CA HIS A 82 4.40 -2.90 -0.34
C HIS A 82 3.23 -3.09 0.62
N ARG A 83 3.47 -3.70 1.78
CA ARG A 83 2.43 -3.97 2.78
C ARG A 83 2.58 -3.04 3.97
N VAL A 84 1.51 -2.33 4.29
CA VAL A 84 1.43 -1.48 5.48
C VAL A 84 0.56 -2.17 6.52
N TRP A 85 1.13 -2.33 7.70
CA TRP A 85 0.44 -2.90 8.85
C TRP A 85 -0.07 -1.79 9.75
N SER A 86 -1.36 -1.79 10.04
CA SER A 86 -2.06 -0.81 10.88
C SER A 86 -1.39 -0.62 12.23
N ARG A 87 -0.94 -1.71 12.85
CA ARG A 87 -0.29 -1.68 14.16
C ARG A 87 1.05 -0.95 14.13
N GLU A 88 1.85 -1.14 13.09
CA GLU A 88 3.13 -0.49 12.89
C GLU A 88 2.92 0.97 12.47
N TRP A 89 1.95 1.24 11.58
CA TRP A 89 1.57 2.59 11.17
C TRP A 89 1.10 3.46 12.33
N PHE A 90 0.19 2.96 13.17
CA PHE A 90 -0.29 3.73 14.32
C PHE A 90 0.73 3.81 15.46
N ARG A 91 1.76 2.97 15.46
CA ARG A 91 2.86 3.04 16.43
C ARG A 91 3.88 4.11 16.06
N ASP A 92 4.28 4.14 14.80
CA ASP A 92 5.33 5.05 14.29
C ASP A 92 5.03 5.44 12.85
N ARG A 93 4.07 6.34 12.69
CA ARG A 93 3.55 6.77 11.39
C ARG A 93 4.63 7.39 10.52
N ASP A 94 5.45 8.26 11.09
CA ASP A 94 6.43 9.02 10.33
C ASP A 94 7.53 8.10 9.79
N SER A 95 8.01 7.14 10.58
CA SER A 95 8.96 6.14 10.09
C SER A 95 8.37 5.27 8.96
N GLN A 96 7.09 4.89 9.05
CA GLN A 96 6.44 4.13 7.98
C GLN A 96 6.28 4.95 6.69
N ILE A 97 6.03 6.26 6.80
CA ILE A 97 5.99 7.14 5.62
C ILE A 97 7.38 7.27 5.00
N GLU A 98 8.43 7.45 5.80
CA GLU A 98 9.80 7.51 5.31
C GLU A 98 10.18 6.25 4.55
N GLN A 99 9.89 5.06 5.09
CA GLN A 99 10.13 3.78 4.43
C GLN A 99 9.39 3.66 3.08
N LEU A 100 8.13 4.09 3.02
CA LEU A 100 7.35 4.12 1.77
C LEU A 100 7.98 5.04 0.73
N VAL A 101 8.40 6.24 1.15
CA VAL A 101 9.02 7.24 0.27
C VAL A 101 10.36 6.74 -0.25
N GLU A 102 11.22 6.21 0.61
CA GLU A 102 12.50 5.62 0.21
C GLU A 102 12.31 4.51 -0.83
N GLN A 103 11.32 3.65 -0.63
CA GLN A 103 11.01 2.61 -1.60
C GLN A 103 10.49 3.17 -2.92
N LEU A 104 9.64 4.20 -2.91
CA LEU A 104 9.17 4.85 -4.12
C LEU A 104 10.31 5.50 -4.92
N GLU A 105 11.21 6.21 -4.24
CA GLU A 105 12.38 6.84 -4.87
C GLU A 105 13.33 5.79 -5.45
N HIS A 106 13.59 4.71 -4.72
CA HIS A 106 14.40 3.61 -5.23
C HIS A 106 13.78 2.99 -6.50
N LEU A 107 12.47 2.73 -6.51
CA LEU A 107 11.78 2.18 -7.68
C LEU A 107 11.74 3.15 -8.86
N ARG A 108 11.69 4.46 -8.59
CA ARG A 108 11.75 5.50 -9.62
C ARG A 108 13.13 5.59 -10.27
N LEU A 109 14.21 5.28 -9.55
CA LEU A 109 15.58 5.29 -10.10
C LEU A 109 15.93 4.02 -10.90
N GLN A 110 15.16 2.94 -10.74
CA GLN A 110 15.38 1.66 -11.41
C GLN A 110 14.55 1.46 -12.69
N ASN A 111 13.61 2.38 -12.97
CA ASN A 111 12.73 2.37 -14.13
C ASN A 111 13.11 3.50 -15.08
#